data_AF-A0A221P0R5-F1
#
_entry.id   AF-A0A221P0R5-F1
#
_cell.length_a   1.000
_cell.length_b   1.000
_cell.length_c   1.000
_cell.angle_alpha   90.00
_cell.angle_beta   90.00
_cell.angle_gamma   90.00
#
_symmetry.space_group_name_H-M   'P 1'
#
loop_
_entity.id
_entity.type
_entity.pdbx_description
1 polymer ?
#
loop_
_entity_poly.entity_id
_entity_poly.type
_entity_poly.pdbx_seq_one_letter_code
_entity_poly.pdbx_strand_id
1 'polypeptide(L)'
;MSRSLVAFAAAAALALGATLAGAGTASAARNYQYCGITYSAAEPQLGYGSTGAAVKALQCQLNFVMAGPALKVDGIFGGLTYNAVVKFQGCTGLDKDGIVGPKTWGELDVNTDLPLDLRHVC
;
A
#
# COMPACT_ATOMS: atom_id res chain seq x y z
N MET A 1 -52.91 -40.15 44.78
CA MET A 1 -52.99 -40.65 43.40
C MET A 1 -53.69 -39.61 42.52
N SER A 2 -53.15 -39.43 41.31
CA SER A 2 -53.66 -38.74 40.11
C SER A 2 -53.76 -37.19 40.01
N ARG A 3 -52.82 -36.64 39.21
CA ARG A 3 -52.98 -35.77 38.01
C ARG A 3 -53.48 -34.33 38.18
N SER A 4 -52.64 -33.34 37.81
CA SER A 4 -52.82 -32.49 36.61
C SER A 4 -51.72 -31.41 36.46
N LEU A 5 -51.38 -31.15 35.19
CA LEU A 5 -50.47 -30.12 34.65
C LEU A 5 -51.11 -28.72 34.73
N VAL A 6 -50.32 -27.68 35.02
CA VAL A 6 -50.47 -26.35 34.39
C VAL A 6 -49.09 -25.70 34.23
N ALA A 7 -48.78 -25.32 33.00
CA ALA A 7 -47.56 -24.62 32.58
C ALA A 7 -47.56 -23.15 33.02
N PHE A 8 -46.41 -22.62 33.43
CA PHE A 8 -46.17 -21.18 33.54
C PHE A 8 -44.88 -20.80 32.81
N ALA A 9 -45.10 -20.01 31.75
CA ALA A 9 -44.23 -19.06 31.06
C ALA A 9 -42.70 -19.28 31.07
N ALA A 10 -42.15 -19.56 29.88
CA ALA A 10 -40.74 -19.33 29.57
C ALA A 10 -40.47 -17.81 29.56
N ALA A 11 -39.62 -17.34 30.49
CA ALA A 11 -39.05 -16.01 30.43
C ALA A 11 -37.92 -15.98 29.39
N ALA A 12 -38.13 -15.24 28.31
CA ALA A 12 -37.13 -14.93 27.30
C ALA A 12 -36.48 -13.58 27.62
N ALA A 13 -35.16 -13.57 27.82
CA ALA A 13 -34.26 -12.43 27.59
C ALA A 13 -32.81 -12.90 27.73
N LEU A 14 -32.27 -13.51 26.68
CA LEU A 14 -30.84 -13.78 26.55
C LEU A 14 -30.25 -12.84 25.48
N ALA A 15 -29.38 -11.95 25.96
CA ALA A 15 -28.28 -11.25 25.27
C ALA A 15 -28.51 -10.69 23.86
N LEU A 16 -28.58 -9.35 23.76
CA LEU A 16 -28.12 -8.63 22.57
C LEU A 16 -26.99 -7.68 23.01
N GLY A 17 -25.81 -8.28 23.18
CA GLY A 17 -24.55 -7.56 23.14
C GLY A 17 -24.11 -7.30 21.70
N ALA A 18 -23.04 -6.52 21.59
CA ALA A 18 -22.33 -6.08 20.38
C ALA A 18 -22.92 -4.85 19.67
N THR A 19 -22.39 -3.69 20.06
CA THR A 19 -22.26 -2.53 19.17
C THR A 19 -21.64 -2.99 17.85
N LEU A 20 -22.35 -2.80 16.74
CA LEU A 20 -21.79 -2.93 15.40
C LEU A 20 -20.77 -1.79 15.21
N ALA A 21 -19.55 -1.99 15.71
CA ALA A 21 -18.40 -1.29 15.17
C ALA A 21 -18.37 -1.65 13.70
N GLY A 22 -18.64 -0.66 12.83
CA GLY A 22 -18.52 -0.84 11.40
C GLY A 22 -17.14 -1.42 11.12
N ALA A 23 -17.09 -2.69 10.70
CA ALA A 23 -15.91 -3.23 10.06
C ALA A 23 -15.74 -2.38 8.81
N GLY A 24 -14.90 -1.35 8.90
CA GLY A 24 -14.48 -0.59 7.74
C GLY A 24 -14.10 -1.61 6.69
N THR A 25 -14.65 -1.46 5.48
CA THR A 25 -14.24 -2.28 4.35
C THR A 25 -12.72 -2.27 4.34
N ALA A 26 -12.10 -3.37 4.74
CA ALA A 26 -10.68 -3.53 4.53
C ALA A 26 -10.55 -3.49 3.03
N SER A 27 -10.11 -2.35 2.49
CA SER A 27 -9.77 -2.25 1.08
C SER A 27 -8.85 -3.42 0.82
N ALA A 28 -9.32 -4.41 0.05
CA ALA A 28 -8.51 -5.54 -0.34
C ALA A 28 -7.29 -4.89 -1.00
N ALA A 29 -6.16 -4.92 -0.31
CA ALA A 29 -4.96 -4.25 -0.76
C ALA A 29 -4.73 -4.78 -2.17
N ARG A 30 -4.79 -3.89 -3.17
CA ARG A 30 -4.39 -4.20 -4.54
C ARG A 30 -3.01 -4.82 -4.42
N ASN A 31 -2.89 -6.11 -4.70
CA ASN A 31 -1.62 -6.78 -4.60
C ASN A 31 -0.85 -6.43 -5.87
N TYR A 32 -0.10 -5.34 -5.79
CA TYR A 32 0.71 -4.87 -6.90
C TYR A 32 1.96 -5.75 -6.96
N GLN A 33 1.89 -6.81 -7.78
CA GLN A 33 2.98 -7.79 -7.92
C GLN A 33 4.08 -7.20 -8.82
N TYR A 34 4.81 -6.23 -8.29
CA TYR A 34 5.97 -5.66 -8.94
C TYR A 34 7.25 -6.23 -8.32
N CYS A 35 8.13 -6.78 -9.17
CA CYS A 35 9.36 -7.50 -8.75
C CYS A 35 9.18 -8.69 -7.80
N GLY A 36 7.99 -9.29 -7.77
CA GLY A 36 7.68 -10.42 -6.88
C GLY A 36 7.59 -10.03 -5.40
N ILE A 37 7.45 -8.74 -5.09
CA ILE A 37 7.31 -8.24 -3.72
C ILE A 37 5.85 -7.90 -3.49
N THR A 38 5.19 -8.61 -2.57
CA THR A 38 3.87 -8.24 -2.07
C THR A 38 4.03 -7.15 -1.01
N TYR A 39 3.53 -5.96 -1.28
CA TYR A 39 3.39 -4.88 -0.30
C TYR A 39 1.93 -4.39 -0.27
N SER A 40 1.56 -3.77 0.83
CA SER A 40 0.20 -3.24 1.00
C SER A 40 -0.03 -2.07 0.04
N ALA A 41 -1.17 -2.07 -0.65
CA ALA A 41 -1.71 -0.94 -1.41
C ALA A 41 -2.03 0.30 -0.57
N ALA A 42 -1.69 0.29 0.72
CA ALA A 42 -1.77 1.47 1.56
C ALA A 42 -0.79 2.58 1.13
N GLU A 43 0.11 2.32 0.15
CA GLU A 43 1.01 3.32 -0.48
C GLU A 43 1.52 4.35 0.54
N PRO A 44 2.29 3.89 1.55
CA PRO A 44 2.68 4.75 2.65
C PRO A 44 3.53 5.91 2.14
N GLN A 45 3.49 7.02 2.87
CA GLN A 45 4.45 8.08 2.64
C GLN A 45 5.86 7.57 2.97
N LEU A 46 6.75 7.58 1.99
CA LEU A 46 8.15 7.21 2.17
C LEU A 46 9.05 8.43 2.00
N GLY A 47 10.19 8.40 2.67
CA GLY A 47 11.26 9.38 2.54
C GLY A 47 12.55 8.86 3.12
N TYR A 48 13.58 9.71 3.16
CA TYR A 48 14.89 9.34 3.70
C TYR A 48 14.78 8.69 5.08
N GLY A 49 15.47 7.56 5.27
CA GLY A 49 15.43 6.77 6.51
C GLY A 49 14.26 5.80 6.63
N SER A 50 13.26 5.87 5.73
CA SER A 50 12.21 4.84 5.67
C SER A 50 12.80 3.47 5.34
N THR A 51 12.19 2.41 5.87
CA THR A 51 12.64 1.04 5.61
C THR A 51 11.48 0.07 5.42
N GLY A 52 11.73 -1.05 4.73
CA GLY A 52 10.81 -2.19 4.66
C GLY A 52 10.35 -2.55 3.25
N ALA A 53 9.29 -3.34 3.15
CA ALA A 53 8.80 -3.90 1.89
C ALA A 53 8.36 -2.82 0.88
N ALA A 54 7.71 -1.74 1.35
CA ALA A 54 7.30 -0.63 0.49
C ALA A 54 8.51 0.09 -0.13
N VAL A 55 9.63 0.20 0.61
CA VAL A 55 10.87 0.78 0.06
C VAL A 55 11.48 -0.14 -1.00
N LYS A 56 11.43 -1.46 -0.81
CA LYS A 56 11.89 -2.41 -1.84
C LYS A 56 11.07 -2.29 -3.12
N ALA A 57 9.75 -2.15 -2.98
CA ALA A 57 8.86 -1.95 -4.12
C ALA A 57 9.23 -0.67 -4.88
N LEU A 58 9.34 0.46 -4.16
CA LEU A 58 9.78 1.74 -4.72
C LEU A 58 11.10 1.61 -5.49
N GLN A 59 12.13 1.03 -4.85
CA GLN A 59 13.45 0.84 -5.46
C GLN A 59 13.35 0.02 -6.75
N CYS A 60 12.48 -0.98 -6.78
CA CYS A 60 12.32 -1.83 -7.94
C CYS A 60 11.54 -1.15 -9.08
N GLN A 61 10.44 -0.45 -8.77
CA GLN A 61 9.69 0.33 -9.75
C GLN A 61 10.59 1.42 -10.37
N LEU A 62 11.36 2.15 -9.56
CA LEU A 62 12.32 3.14 -10.05
C LEU A 62 13.36 2.52 -11.00
N ASN A 63 13.90 1.34 -10.67
CA ASN A 63 14.85 0.64 -11.56
C ASN A 63 14.25 0.25 -12.92
N PHE A 64 12.94 0.05 -12.98
CA PHE A 64 12.28 -0.32 -14.21
C PHE A 64 11.93 0.88 -15.08
N VAL A 65 11.39 1.93 -14.47
CA VAL A 65 10.89 3.10 -15.22
C VAL A 65 12.01 4.09 -15.53
N MET A 66 13.07 4.18 -14.72
CA MET A 66 14.13 5.19 -14.89
C MET A 66 15.39 4.63 -15.56
N ALA A 67 16.02 5.43 -16.42
CA ALA A 67 17.41 5.18 -16.81
C ALA A 67 18.36 5.73 -15.73
N GLY A 68 19.45 5.00 -15.44
CA GLY A 68 20.49 5.45 -14.52
C GLY A 68 21.15 4.31 -13.76
N PRO A 69 21.97 4.64 -12.74
CA PRO A 69 22.57 3.64 -11.87
C PRO A 69 21.48 2.81 -11.18
N ALA A 70 21.56 1.49 -11.31
CA ALA A 70 20.61 0.60 -10.67
C ALA A 70 20.67 0.75 -9.14
N LEU A 71 19.51 0.98 -8.53
CA LEU A 71 19.35 0.93 -7.08
C LEU A 71 19.44 -0.50 -6.59
N LYS A 72 20.09 -0.69 -5.44
CA LYS A 72 19.96 -1.93 -4.70
C LYS A 72 18.56 -2.02 -4.10
N VAL A 73 17.89 -3.16 -4.30
CA VAL A 73 16.55 -3.43 -3.74
C VAL A 73 16.69 -4.02 -2.32
N ASP A 74 17.21 -3.22 -1.40
CA ASP A 74 17.48 -3.62 -0.01
C ASP A 74 16.39 -3.19 0.98
N GLY A 75 15.49 -2.30 0.59
CA GLY A 75 14.43 -1.79 1.44
C GLY A 75 14.91 -0.71 2.41
N ILE A 76 16.02 -0.04 2.12
CA ILE A 76 16.53 1.10 2.89
C ILE A 76 16.47 2.34 2.01
N PHE A 77 15.69 3.34 2.44
CA PHE A 77 15.58 4.59 1.72
C PHE A 77 16.77 5.49 2.09
N GLY A 78 17.92 5.21 1.46
CA GLY A 78 19.14 6.00 1.59
C GLY A 78 19.27 7.11 0.55
N GLY A 79 20.45 7.74 0.49
CA GLY A 79 20.71 8.87 -0.42
C GLY A 79 20.57 8.52 -1.91
N LEU A 80 20.90 7.29 -2.31
CA LEU A 80 20.71 6.85 -3.69
C LEU A 80 19.23 6.76 -4.07
N THR A 81 18.39 6.20 -3.18
CA THR A 81 16.94 6.14 -3.38
C THR A 81 16.34 7.55 -3.42
N TYR A 82 16.78 8.44 -2.53
CA TYR A 82 16.34 9.84 -2.53
C TYR A 82 16.64 10.54 -3.87
N ASN A 83 17.87 10.43 -4.37
CA ASN A 83 18.24 11.04 -5.64
C ASN A 83 17.43 10.48 -6.81
N ALA A 84 17.14 9.18 -6.81
CA ALA A 84 16.31 8.56 -7.84
C ALA A 84 14.85 9.04 -7.78
N VAL A 85 14.27 9.20 -6.58
CA VAL A 85 12.92 9.77 -6.41
C VAL A 85 12.88 11.20 -6.92
N VAL A 86 13.83 12.04 -6.52
CA VAL A 86 13.90 13.44 -6.98
C VAL A 86 14.04 13.52 -8.51
N LYS A 87 14.85 12.64 -9.11
CA LYS A 87 14.99 12.56 -10.57
C LYS A 87 13.65 12.18 -11.21
N PHE A 88 13.01 11.12 -10.72
CA PHE A 88 11.72 10.63 -11.21
C PHE A 88 10.61 11.69 -11.11
N GLN A 89 10.49 12.36 -9.97
CA GLN A 89 9.55 13.47 -9.77
C GLN A 89 9.79 14.58 -10.79
N GLY A 90 11.05 14.94 -11.03
CA GLY A 90 11.42 15.90 -12.07
C GLY A 90 11.00 15.50 -13.47
N CYS A 91 11.13 14.22 -13.80
CA CYS A 91 10.79 13.66 -15.10
C CYS A 91 9.28 13.59 -15.35
N THR A 92 8.50 13.40 -14.29
CA THR A 92 7.03 13.34 -14.32
C THR A 92 6.37 14.69 -14.07
N GLY A 93 7.15 15.77 -13.89
CA GLY A 93 6.63 17.12 -13.66
C GLY A 93 6.07 17.34 -12.25
N LEU A 94 6.39 16.47 -11.30
CA LEU A 94 6.07 16.62 -9.88
C LEU A 94 7.06 17.55 -9.17
N ASP A 95 6.67 18.01 -7.98
CA ASP A 95 7.58 18.69 -7.06
C ASP A 95 8.72 17.75 -6.65
N LYS A 96 9.95 18.24 -6.70
CA LYS A 96 11.20 17.49 -6.44
C LYS A 96 11.53 17.43 -4.95
N ASP A 97 10.57 17.05 -4.11
CA ASP A 97 10.70 17.05 -2.65
C ASP A 97 11.37 15.78 -2.09
N GLY A 98 11.54 14.74 -2.91
CA GLY A 98 12.13 13.47 -2.50
C GLY A 98 11.24 12.65 -1.55
N ILE A 99 9.97 13.01 -1.41
CA ILE A 99 8.96 12.32 -0.61
C ILE A 99 8.05 11.54 -1.56
N VAL A 100 7.88 10.25 -1.31
CA VAL A 100 6.99 9.39 -2.09
C VAL A 100 5.64 9.36 -1.39
N GLY A 101 4.72 10.19 -1.86
CA GLY A 101 3.31 10.19 -1.45
C GLY A 101 2.38 9.69 -2.57
N PRO A 102 1.05 9.81 -2.39
CA PRO A 102 0.07 9.27 -3.33
C PRO A 102 0.24 9.73 -4.79
N LYS A 103 0.72 10.97 -5.00
CA LYS A 103 1.02 11.47 -6.35
C LYS A 103 2.19 10.73 -7.00
N THR A 104 3.27 10.53 -6.25
CA THR A 104 4.46 9.83 -6.76
C THR A 104 4.18 8.34 -6.98
N TRP A 105 3.42 7.70 -6.09
CA TRP A 105 2.97 6.33 -6.29
C TRP A 105 2.09 6.18 -7.52
N GLY A 106 1.11 7.07 -7.70
CA GLY A 106 0.24 7.07 -8.89
C GLY A 106 1.02 7.17 -10.20
N GLU A 107 2.04 8.03 -10.26
CA GLU A 107 2.92 8.12 -11.43
C GLU A 107 3.75 6.84 -11.62
N LEU A 108 4.30 6.26 -10.55
CA LEU A 108 5.06 5.00 -10.65
C LEU A 108 4.19 3.87 -11.21
N ASP A 109 2.98 3.72 -10.69
CA ASP A 109 2.06 2.65 -11.10
C ASP A 109 1.62 2.80 -12.56
N VAL A 110 1.28 4.01 -13.01
CA VAL A 110 0.95 4.28 -14.41
C VAL A 110 2.13 3.93 -15.33
N ASN A 111 3.35 4.29 -14.95
CA ASN A 111 4.55 4.02 -15.75
C ASN A 111 5.00 2.55 -15.66
N THR A 112 4.51 1.76 -14.70
CA THR A 112 4.72 0.31 -14.67
C THR A 112 3.64 -0.50 -15.37
N ASP A 113 2.40 -0.01 -15.42
CA ASP A 113 1.26 -0.69 -16.07
C ASP A 113 1.14 -0.43 -17.58
N LEU A 114 1.66 0.69 -18.07
CA LEU A 114 1.65 1.06 -19.49
C LEU A 114 3.09 1.23 -20.00
N PRO A 115 3.40 0.85 -21.26
CA PRO A 115 4.74 1.00 -21.81
C PRO A 115 5.04 2.47 -22.18
N LEU A 116 4.95 3.39 -21.22
CA LEU A 116 5.57 4.70 -21.28
C LEU A 116 6.94 4.56 -20.62
N ASP A 117 7.90 4.10 -21.41
CA ASP A 117 9.26 3.88 -20.93
C ASP A 117 9.97 5.21 -20.68
N LEU A 118 9.95 5.69 -19.43
CA LEU A 118 10.65 6.93 -19.05
C LEU A 118 12.16 6.83 -19.28
N ARG A 119 12.76 5.64 -19.49
CA ARG A 119 14.21 5.47 -19.76
C ARG A 119 14.71 6.18 -21.02
N HIS A 120 13.81 6.56 -21.93
CA HIS A 120 14.17 7.29 -23.16
C HIS A 120 13.80 8.77 -23.10
N VAL A 121 12.99 9.15 -22.11
CA VAL A 121 12.58 10.53 -21.84
C VAL A 121 13.50 11.17 -20.79
N CYS A 122 14.03 10.33 -19.89
CA CYS A 122 14.86 10.61 -18.73
C CYS A 122 15.82 9.44 -18.42
#